data_AF-A0A1H7TNK3-F1
#
_entry.id   AF-A0A1H7TNK3-F1
#
_cell.length_a   1.000
_cell.length_b   1.000
_cell.length_c   1.000
_cell.angle_alpha   90.00
_cell.angle_beta   90.00
_cell.angle_gamma   90.00
#
_symmetry.space_group_name_H-M   'P 1'
#
loop_
_entity.id
_entity.type
_entity.pdbx_description
1 polymer ?
#
loop_
_entity_poly.entity_id
_entity_poly.type
_entity_poly.pdbx_seq_one_letter_code
_entity_poly.pdbx_strand_id
1 'polypeptide(L)'
;MSKEITMDSLKKFNTVMGFLHLVQGLLMLGFALFIERIAEFTVPVMSNFLTFDQTQMRLVTETNQLFDVPFGILVSLFLFISAAAHFIIVSPWGNPIYNRKLKKGMNPFRWYEYALSSSLMIVLIALLFGVYDIGALILIIAANASMNLFGLDMEEINQYTEKTNWKPFVFGSIAGAAP
;
A
#
# COMPACT_ATOMS: atom_id res chain seq x y z
N MET A 1 22.92 27.84 -2.21
CA MET A 1 22.71 27.44 -0.80
C MET A 1 21.54 26.46 -0.75
N SER A 2 21.76 25.23 -0.32
CA SER A 2 20.66 24.30 -0.03
C SER A 2 19.84 24.86 1.13
N LYS A 3 18.50 24.91 0.99
CA LYS A 3 17.62 25.28 2.11
C LYS A 3 17.87 24.32 3.28
N GLU A 4 18.02 24.87 4.48
CA GLU A 4 18.15 24.09 5.70
C GLU A 4 16.84 23.34 6.00
N ILE A 5 16.93 22.04 6.31
CA ILE A 5 15.76 21.22 6.60
C ILE A 5 15.36 21.43 8.06
N THR A 6 14.27 22.15 8.28
CA THR A 6 13.68 22.42 9.60
C THR A 6 12.37 21.65 9.79
N MET A 7 11.95 21.42 11.03
CA MET A 7 10.66 20.78 11.33
C MET A 7 9.48 21.55 10.73
N ASP A 8 9.56 22.88 10.70
CA ASP A 8 8.55 23.72 10.05
C ASP A 8 8.55 23.55 8.53
N SER A 9 9.73 23.40 7.92
CA SER A 9 9.84 23.12 6.48
C SER A 9 9.25 21.75 6.13
N LEU A 10 9.45 20.74 6.98
CA LEU A 10 8.88 19.40 6.82
C LEU A 10 7.36 19.41 7.03
N LYS A 11 6.85 20.20 7.98
CA LYS A 11 5.41 20.38 8.17
C LYS A 11 4.79 21.01 6.92
N LYS A 12 5.36 22.11 6.41
CA LYS A 12 4.91 22.73 5.16
C LYS A 12 4.95 21.77 3.98
N PHE A 13 6.03 20.99 3.86
CA PHE A 13 6.17 19.98 2.81
C PHE A 13 5.07 18.92 2.89
N ASN A 14 4.84 18.32 4.06
CA ASN A 14 3.76 17.35 4.24
C ASN A 14 2.37 17.94 3.96
N THR A 15 2.13 19.21 4.34
CA THR A 15 0.86 19.88 4.01
C THR A 15 0.67 19.99 2.49
N VAL A 16 1.69 20.45 1.76
CA VAL A 16 1.63 20.58 0.30
C VAL A 16 1.42 19.21 -0.36
N MET A 17 2.16 18.19 0.08
CA MET A 17 2.03 16.83 -0.46
C MET A 17 0.64 16.23 -0.17
N GLY A 18 0.10 16.46 1.04
CA GLY A 18 -1.26 16.04 1.39
C GLY A 18 -2.32 16.64 0.45
N PHE A 19 -2.24 17.94 0.16
CA PHE A 19 -3.14 18.57 -0.81
C PHE A 19 -2.89 18.11 -2.25
N LEU A 20 -1.64 17.90 -2.66
CA LEU A 20 -1.31 17.38 -3.98
C LEU A 20 -1.96 16.01 -4.20
N HIS A 21 -1.78 15.09 -3.26
CA HIS A 21 -2.40 13.77 -3.30
C HIS A 21 -3.93 13.85 -3.25
N LEU A 22 -4.49 14.74 -2.43
CA LEU A 22 -5.95 14.93 -2.35
C LEU A 22 -6.52 15.39 -3.69
N VAL A 23 -5.91 16.40 -4.33
CA VAL A 23 -6.36 16.91 -5.63
C VAL A 23 -6.23 15.83 -6.71
N GLN A 24 -5.11 15.10 -6.74
CA GLN A 24 -4.94 13.98 -7.67
C GLN A 24 -5.97 12.88 -7.43
N GLY A 25 -6.23 12.51 -6.17
CA GLY A 25 -7.24 11.51 -5.79
C GLY A 25 -8.64 11.93 -6.21
N LEU A 26 -9.01 13.20 -6.00
CA LEU A 26 -10.30 13.75 -6.44
C LEU A 26 -10.44 13.76 -7.96
N LEU A 27 -9.38 14.14 -8.69
CA LEU A 27 -9.39 14.09 -10.15
C LEU A 27 -9.54 12.65 -10.67
N MET A 28 -8.78 11.71 -10.12
CA MET A 28 -8.86 10.29 -10.49
C MET A 28 -10.21 9.68 -10.15
N LEU A 29 -10.78 10.01 -8.99
CA LEU A 29 -12.13 9.60 -8.62
C LEU A 29 -13.17 10.20 -9.57
N GLY A 30 -13.05 11.49 -9.92
CA GLY A 30 -13.90 12.14 -10.91
C GLY A 30 -13.84 11.41 -12.25
N PHE A 31 -12.64 11.06 -12.74
CA PHE A 31 -12.48 10.27 -13.95
C PHE A 31 -13.14 8.89 -13.83
N ALA A 32 -12.97 8.21 -12.69
CA ALA A 32 -13.58 6.90 -12.45
C ALA A 32 -15.11 6.94 -12.34
N LEU A 33 -15.70 8.09 -12.02
CA LEU A 33 -17.16 8.24 -11.89
C LEU A 33 -17.83 8.82 -13.14
N PHE A 34 -17.13 9.69 -13.88
CA PHE A 34 -17.73 10.48 -14.97
C PHE A 34 -17.21 10.13 -16.37
N ILE A 35 -16.15 9.33 -16.50
CA ILE A 35 -15.67 8.85 -17.80
C ILE A 35 -16.08 7.39 -17.95
N GLU A 36 -17.07 7.12 -18.79
CA GLU A 36 -17.69 5.79 -19.01
C GLU A 36 -16.64 4.68 -19.17
N ARG A 37 -15.67 4.88 -20.07
CA ARG A 37 -14.60 3.91 -20.33
C ARG A 37 -13.78 3.52 -19.08
N ILE A 38 -13.62 4.43 -18.11
CA ILE A 38 -12.89 4.16 -16.87
C ILE A 38 -13.81 3.54 -15.82
N ALA A 39 -15.06 4.02 -15.74
CA ALA A 39 -16.08 3.48 -14.85
C ALA A 39 -16.41 2.00 -15.16
N GLU A 40 -16.47 1.66 -16.45
CA GLU A 40 -16.75 0.30 -16.94
C GLU A 40 -15.52 -0.62 -16.88
N PHE A 41 -14.32 -0.09 -16.64
CA PHE A 41 -13.13 -0.92 -16.51
C PHE A 41 -13.08 -1.57 -15.12
N THR A 42 -13.61 -2.79 -15.07
CA THR A 42 -13.53 -3.67 -13.89
C THR A 42 -12.67 -4.90 -14.16
N VAL A 43 -12.12 -5.46 -13.10
CA VAL A 43 -11.31 -6.68 -13.17
C VAL A 43 -11.91 -7.74 -12.24
N PRO A 44 -12.16 -8.98 -12.71
CA PRO A 44 -12.78 -10.00 -11.88
C PRO A 44 -11.81 -10.52 -10.83
N VAL A 45 -12.35 -10.84 -9.66
CA VAL A 45 -11.66 -11.60 -8.62
C VAL A 45 -12.32 -12.96 -8.53
N MET A 46 -11.50 -14.01 -8.56
CA MET A 46 -11.93 -15.40 -8.64
C MET A 46 -11.57 -16.14 -7.35
N SER A 47 -12.33 -17.20 -7.09
CA SER A 47 -12.01 -18.23 -6.10
C SER A 47 -11.84 -19.57 -6.81
N ASN A 48 -10.96 -20.41 -6.28
CA ASN A 48 -10.66 -21.72 -6.83
C ASN A 48 -10.88 -22.78 -5.74
N PHE A 49 -11.99 -23.51 -5.82
CA PHE A 49 -12.30 -24.60 -4.90
C PHE A 49 -12.23 -25.96 -5.61
N LEU A 50 -12.17 -27.04 -4.85
CA LEU A 50 -12.22 -28.38 -5.40
C LEU A 50 -13.66 -28.88 -5.43
N THR A 51 -14.08 -29.41 -6.58
CA THR A 51 -15.32 -30.16 -6.75
C THR A 51 -15.01 -31.56 -7.28
N PHE A 52 -15.87 -32.53 -6.98
CA PHE A 52 -15.67 -33.91 -7.44
C PHE A 52 -16.40 -34.13 -8.77
N ASP A 53 -15.64 -34.41 -9.83
CA ASP A 53 -16.18 -34.73 -11.14
C ASP A 53 -16.51 -36.23 -11.19
N GLN A 54 -17.80 -36.56 -11.29
CA GLN A 54 -18.29 -37.95 -11.35
C GLN A 54 -18.00 -38.65 -12.69
N THR A 55 -17.72 -37.90 -13.76
CA THR A 55 -17.37 -38.47 -15.07
C THR A 55 -15.89 -38.83 -15.11
N GLN A 56 -15.04 -37.97 -14.57
CA GLN A 56 -13.59 -38.19 -14.50
C GLN A 56 -13.15 -38.94 -13.25
N MET A 57 -14.06 -39.14 -12.29
CA MET A 57 -13.83 -39.79 -11.00
C MET A 57 -12.64 -39.20 -10.23
N ARG A 58 -12.51 -37.87 -10.22
CA ARG A 58 -11.43 -37.15 -9.54
C ARG A 58 -11.86 -35.76 -9.08
N LEU A 59 -11.08 -35.16 -8.19
CA LEU A 59 -11.22 -33.74 -7.86
C LEU A 59 -10.70 -32.88 -9.03
N VAL A 60 -11.48 -31.86 -9.36
CA VAL A 60 -11.15 -30.82 -10.34
C VAL A 60 -11.30 -29.45 -9.70
N THR A 61 -10.56 -28.46 -10.21
CA THR A 61 -10.69 -27.07 -9.76
C THR A 61 -11.94 -26.46 -10.39
N GLU A 62 -12.83 -25.96 -9.53
CA GLU A 62 -13.96 -25.12 -9.90
C GLU A 62 -13.60 -23.67 -9.65
N THR A 63 -13.54 -22.88 -10.72
CA THR A 63 -13.22 -21.46 -10.68
C THR A 63 -14.52 -20.66 -10.71
N ASN A 64 -14.79 -19.92 -9.63
CA ASN A 64 -15.99 -19.09 -9.48
C ASN A 64 -15.60 -17.63 -9.32
N GLN A 65 -16.29 -16.73 -10.03
CA GLN A 65 -16.14 -15.29 -9.84
C GLN A 65 -16.79 -14.87 -8.52
N LEU A 66 -16.06 -14.12 -7.69
CA LEU A 66 -16.55 -13.59 -6.42
C LEU A 66 -17.17 -12.20 -6.61
N PHE A 67 -16.43 -11.29 -7.22
CA PHE A 67 -16.84 -9.90 -7.47
C PHE A 67 -15.95 -9.25 -8.52
N ASP A 68 -16.38 -8.10 -9.00
CA ASP A 68 -15.62 -7.24 -9.90
C ASP A 68 -15.01 -6.06 -9.13
N VAL A 69 -13.73 -5.82 -9.35
CA VAL A 69 -12.99 -4.71 -8.74
C VAL A 69 -13.24 -3.43 -9.56
N PRO A 70 -13.81 -2.36 -8.96
CA PRO A 70 -13.94 -1.07 -9.63
C PRO A 70 -12.57 -0.39 -9.70
N PHE A 71 -11.82 -0.67 -10.77
CA PHE A 71 -10.38 -0.43 -10.82
C PHE A 71 -10.04 1.06 -10.67
N GLY A 72 -10.74 1.94 -11.41
CA GLY A 72 -10.53 3.39 -11.32
C GLY A 72 -10.75 3.97 -9.92
N ILE A 73 -11.75 3.45 -9.20
CA ILE A 73 -12.04 3.87 -7.82
C ILE A 73 -10.88 3.45 -6.89
N LEU A 74 -10.41 2.21 -6.99
CA LEU A 74 -9.29 1.74 -6.16
C LEU A 74 -7.97 2.44 -6.48
N VAL A 75 -7.73 2.83 -7.74
CA VAL A 75 -6.59 3.69 -8.12
C VAL A 75 -6.69 5.05 -7.41
N SER A 76 -7.88 5.65 -7.29
CA SER A 76 -8.02 6.89 -6.52
C SER A 76 -7.79 6.69 -5.01
N LEU A 77 -8.10 5.50 -4.48
CA LEU A 77 -8.02 5.20 -3.05
C LEU A 77 -6.59 5.27 -2.51
N PHE A 78 -5.57 4.79 -3.24
CA PHE A 78 -4.19 4.89 -2.73
C PHE A 78 -3.74 6.35 -2.57
N LEU A 79 -4.17 7.26 -3.46
CA LEU A 79 -3.89 8.69 -3.35
C LEU A 79 -4.57 9.30 -2.12
N PHE A 80 -5.80 8.89 -1.81
CA PHE A 80 -6.48 9.32 -0.59
C PHE A 80 -5.81 8.79 0.68
N ILE A 81 -5.30 7.56 0.67
CA ILE A 81 -4.53 7.00 1.79
C ILE A 81 -3.27 7.85 2.04
N SER A 82 -2.50 8.17 1.00
CA SER A 82 -1.30 9.03 1.13
C SER A 82 -1.66 10.45 1.58
N ALA A 83 -2.74 11.04 1.05
CA ALA A 83 -3.23 12.34 1.49
C ALA A 83 -3.61 12.33 2.99
N ALA A 84 -4.33 11.31 3.43
CA ALA A 84 -4.73 11.14 4.81
C ALA A 84 -3.52 11.02 5.74
N ALA A 85 -2.51 10.23 5.37
CA ALA A 85 -1.29 10.10 6.17
C ALA A 85 -0.53 11.43 6.30
N HIS A 86 -0.41 12.20 5.22
CA HIS A 86 0.18 13.54 5.27
C HIS A 86 -0.61 14.48 6.18
N PHE A 87 -1.94 14.47 6.11
CA PHE A 87 -2.78 15.28 7.01
C PHE A 87 -2.68 14.84 8.47
N ILE A 88 -2.59 13.53 8.73
CA ILE A 88 -2.32 12.99 10.08
C ILE A 88 -0.96 13.51 10.58
N ILE A 89 0.09 13.47 9.75
CA ILE A 89 1.44 13.94 10.11
C ILE A 89 1.45 15.44 10.48
N VAL A 90 0.66 16.29 9.81
CA VAL A 90 0.63 17.73 10.09
C VAL A 90 -0.43 18.15 11.11
N SER A 91 -1.31 17.22 11.52
CA SER A 91 -2.36 17.46 12.50
C SER A 91 -1.80 17.87 13.86
N PRO A 92 -2.60 18.55 14.72
CA PRO A 92 -2.17 18.97 16.05
C PRO A 92 -1.65 17.82 16.93
N TRP A 93 -2.20 16.62 16.77
CA TRP A 93 -1.81 15.43 17.53
C TRP A 93 -0.66 14.65 16.87
N GLY A 94 -0.68 14.49 15.55
CA GLY A 94 0.33 13.70 14.83
C GLY A 94 1.67 14.40 14.70
N ASN A 95 1.69 15.73 14.53
CA ASN A 95 2.93 16.48 14.28
C ASN A 95 3.95 16.40 15.44
N PRO A 96 3.54 16.53 16.72
CA PRO A 96 4.45 16.31 17.84
C PRO A 96 5.05 14.89 17.86
N ILE A 97 4.27 13.86 17.51
CA ILE A 97 4.73 12.46 17.46
C ILE A 97 5.74 12.29 16.32
N TYR A 98 5.41 12.81 15.14
CA TYR A 98 6.27 12.79 13.96
C TYR A 98 7.63 13.44 14.24
N ASN A 99 7.63 14.68 14.77
CA ASN A 99 8.86 15.40 15.08
C ASN A 99 9.71 14.67 16.14
N ARG A 100 9.08 14.06 17.14
CA ARG A 100 9.78 13.27 18.17
C ARG A 100 10.43 12.01 17.60
N LYS A 101 9.77 11.32 16.67
CA LYS A 101 10.31 10.11 16.01
C LYS A 101 11.40 10.47 14.99
N LEU A 102 11.27 11.58 14.26
CA LEU A 102 12.30 12.06 13.35
C LEU A 102 13.62 12.39 14.06
N LYS A 103 13.56 12.95 15.27
CA LYS A 103 14.76 13.17 16.10
C LYS A 103 15.51 11.88 16.44
N LYS A 104 14.84 10.73 16.32
CA LYS A 104 15.41 9.38 16.48
C LYS A 104 15.73 8.72 15.13
N GLY A 105 15.65 9.46 14.02
CA GLY A 105 15.86 8.90 12.68
C GLY A 105 14.74 7.96 12.21
N MET A 106 13.55 8.03 12.82
CA MET A 106 12.42 7.16 12.49
C MET A 106 11.24 7.92 11.89
N ASN A 107 10.48 7.26 11.02
CA ASN A 107 9.18 7.73 10.56
C ASN A 107 8.17 6.57 10.46
N PRO A 108 7.54 6.17 11.57
CA PRO A 108 6.55 5.08 11.56
C PRO A 108 5.32 5.38 10.71
N PHE A 109 4.89 6.65 10.61
CA PHE A 109 3.74 7.03 9.78
C PHE A 109 3.93 6.63 8.31
N ARG A 110 5.15 6.80 7.79
CA ARG A 110 5.51 6.38 6.43
C ARG A 110 5.35 4.87 6.25
N TRP A 111 5.85 4.05 7.17
CA TRP A 111 5.78 2.59 7.02
C TRP A 111 4.36 2.05 7.14
N TYR A 112 3.55 2.60 8.04
CA TYR A 112 2.14 2.21 8.13
C TYR A 112 1.35 2.66 6.90
N GLU A 113 1.61 3.86 6.38
CA GLU A 113 0.96 4.30 5.14
C GLU A 113 1.37 3.41 3.96
N TYR A 114 2.67 3.18 3.75
CA TYR A 114 3.15 2.33 2.66
C TYR A 114 2.62 0.90 2.77
N ALA A 115 2.55 0.31 3.97
CA ALA A 115 1.99 -1.02 4.17
C ALA A 115 0.53 -1.14 3.66
N LEU A 116 -0.22 -0.02 3.60
CA LEU A 116 -1.57 0.02 3.02
C LEU A 116 -1.55 0.44 1.55
N SER A 117 -0.96 1.59 1.23
CA SER A 117 -1.00 2.20 -0.11
C SER A 117 -0.23 1.36 -1.13
N SER A 118 1.00 0.95 -0.83
CA SER A 118 1.78 0.11 -1.76
C SER A 118 1.19 -1.29 -1.92
N SER A 119 0.53 -1.82 -0.88
CA SER A 119 -0.16 -3.12 -0.95
C SER A 119 -1.38 -3.05 -1.88
N LEU A 120 -2.14 -1.96 -1.83
CA LEU A 120 -3.20 -1.71 -2.78
C LEU A 120 -2.64 -1.57 -4.21
N MET A 121 -1.53 -0.83 -4.39
CA MET A 121 -0.90 -0.66 -5.70
C MET A 121 -0.45 -1.98 -6.30
N ILE A 122 0.26 -2.83 -5.54
CA ILE A 122 0.76 -4.10 -6.07
C ILE A 122 -0.36 -5.09 -6.40
N VAL A 123 -1.47 -5.08 -5.64
CA VAL A 123 -2.68 -5.84 -5.98
C VAL A 123 -3.28 -5.38 -7.30
N LEU A 124 -3.41 -4.06 -7.51
CA LEU A 124 -3.93 -3.52 -8.76
C LEU A 124 -3.02 -3.86 -9.94
N ILE A 125 -1.70 -3.82 -9.75
CA ILE A 125 -0.73 -4.26 -10.76
C ILE A 125 -0.91 -5.76 -11.04
N ALA A 126 -0.95 -6.62 -10.02
CA ALA A 126 -1.12 -8.06 -10.18
C ALA A 126 -2.40 -8.42 -10.95
N LEU A 127 -3.51 -7.74 -10.65
CA LEU A 127 -4.76 -7.84 -11.39
C LEU A 127 -4.59 -7.48 -12.88
N LEU A 128 -3.84 -6.42 -13.22
CA LEU A 128 -3.55 -6.09 -14.62
C LEU A 128 -2.72 -7.16 -15.35
N PHE A 129 -1.94 -7.96 -14.63
CA PHE A 129 -1.15 -9.06 -15.17
C PHE A 129 -1.86 -10.43 -15.14
N GLY A 130 -3.15 -10.46 -14.77
CA GLY A 130 -3.95 -11.69 -14.81
C GLY A 130 -3.98 -12.51 -13.53
N VAL A 131 -3.47 -11.97 -12.41
CA VAL A 131 -3.56 -12.62 -11.09
C VAL A 131 -4.92 -12.32 -10.48
N TYR A 132 -5.91 -13.16 -10.77
CA TYR A 132 -7.30 -12.95 -10.31
C TYR A 132 -7.68 -13.75 -9.07
N ASP A 133 -6.88 -14.74 -8.66
CA ASP A 133 -7.18 -15.59 -7.52
C ASP A 133 -7.11 -14.81 -6.19
N ILE A 134 -8.20 -14.81 -5.43
CA ILE A 134 -8.29 -14.08 -4.16
C ILE A 134 -7.24 -14.54 -3.13
N GLY A 135 -6.88 -15.83 -3.13
CA GLY A 135 -5.86 -16.36 -2.24
C GLY A 135 -4.48 -15.76 -2.56
N ALA A 136 -4.10 -15.76 -3.84
CA ALA A 136 -2.88 -15.13 -4.32
C ALA A 136 -2.84 -13.63 -4.01
N LEU A 137 -3.95 -12.90 -4.23
CA LEU A 137 -4.04 -11.47 -3.92
C LEU A 137 -3.86 -11.18 -2.42
N ILE A 138 -4.46 -11.98 -1.53
CA ILE A 138 -4.27 -11.86 -0.07
C ILE A 138 -2.80 -12.07 0.31
N LEU A 139 -2.13 -13.08 -0.28
CA LEU A 139 -0.73 -13.35 -0.03
C LEU A 139 0.17 -12.21 -0.53
N ILE A 140 -0.13 -11.63 -1.69
CA ILE A 140 0.56 -10.45 -2.23
C ILE A 140 0.45 -9.26 -1.26
N ILE A 141 -0.76 -8.97 -0.76
CA ILE A 141 -0.99 -7.92 0.25
C ILE A 141 -0.15 -8.20 1.50
N ALA A 142 -0.21 -9.42 2.02
CA ALA A 142 0.49 -9.79 3.24
C ALA A 142 2.01 -9.64 3.07
N ALA A 143 2.58 -10.16 1.98
CA ALA A 143 4.02 -10.07 1.70
C ALA A 143 4.49 -8.63 1.54
N ASN A 144 3.77 -7.80 0.77
CA ASN A 144 4.11 -6.40 0.57
C ASN A 144 3.95 -5.56 1.85
N ALA A 145 2.91 -5.83 2.65
CA ALA A 145 2.75 -5.21 3.96
C ALA A 145 3.90 -5.60 4.89
N SER A 146 4.28 -6.89 4.93
CA SER A 146 5.43 -7.38 5.70
C SER A 146 6.74 -6.71 5.30
N MET A 147 7.00 -6.51 3.99
CA MET A 147 8.17 -5.75 3.52
C MET A 147 8.26 -4.37 4.20
N ASN A 148 7.15 -3.64 4.24
CA ASN A 148 7.10 -2.31 4.85
C ASN A 148 7.27 -2.36 6.38
N LEU A 149 6.68 -3.37 7.04
CA LEU A 149 6.85 -3.56 8.48
C LEU A 149 8.30 -3.94 8.85
N PHE A 150 9.02 -4.67 7.99
CA PHE A 150 10.46 -4.88 8.16
C PHE A 150 11.27 -3.59 7.99
N GLY A 151 10.81 -2.65 7.17
CA GLY A 151 11.38 -1.30 7.09
C GLY A 151 11.19 -0.51 8.39
N LEU A 152 10.02 -0.63 9.03
CA LEU A 152 9.78 -0.08 10.36
C LEU A 152 10.69 -0.73 11.42
N ASP A 153 10.78 -2.06 11.41
CA ASP A 153 11.64 -2.81 12.33
C ASP A 153 13.12 -2.44 12.14
N MET A 154 13.57 -2.20 10.90
CA MET A 154 14.91 -1.69 10.61
C MET A 154 15.18 -0.36 11.32
N GLU A 155 14.21 0.56 11.33
CA GLU A 155 14.36 1.85 12.03
C GLU A 155 14.30 1.70 13.55
N GLU A 156 13.50 0.76 14.05
CA GLU A 156 13.24 0.58 15.49
C GLU A 156 14.34 -0.20 16.20
N ILE A 157 14.73 -1.37 15.68
CA ILE A 157 15.73 -2.22 16.34
C ILE A 157 17.09 -1.55 16.40
N ASN A 158 17.44 -0.76 15.37
CA ASN A 158 18.73 -0.09 15.26
C ASN A 158 18.88 1.12 16.20
N GLN A 159 17.84 1.48 16.96
CA GLN A 159 17.97 2.42 18.09
C GLN A 159 18.73 1.82 19.27
N TYR A 160 18.82 0.50 19.35
CA TYR A 160 19.35 -0.24 20.51
C TYR A 160 20.61 -1.06 20.17
N THR A 161 21.18 -0.90 18.98
CA THR A 161 22.35 -1.66 18.52
C THR A 161 23.57 -0.77 18.34
N GLU A 162 24.76 -1.24 18.76
CA GLU A 162 26.02 -0.52 18.56
C GLU A 162 26.46 -0.46 17.08
N LYS A 163 26.14 -1.51 16.32
CA LYS A 163 26.36 -1.60 14.88
C LYS A 163 25.03 -1.90 14.19
N THR A 164 24.84 -1.35 13.00
CA THR A 164 23.62 -1.56 12.22
C THR A 164 23.34 -3.05 12.00
N ASN A 165 22.22 -3.52 12.54
CA ASN A 165 21.66 -4.83 12.27
C ASN A 165 20.85 -4.77 10.97
N TRP A 166 21.35 -5.44 9.93
CA TRP A 166 20.76 -5.46 8.59
C TRP A 166 19.71 -6.56 8.37
N LYS A 167 19.43 -7.41 9.37
CA LYS A 167 18.46 -8.51 9.22
C LYS A 167 17.07 -8.04 8.76
N PRO A 168 16.47 -6.98 9.34
CA PRO A 168 15.15 -6.54 8.91
C PRO A 168 15.16 -6.09 7.45
N PHE A 169 16.19 -5.37 7.00
CA PHE A 169 16.35 -5.00 5.59
C PHE A 169 16.41 -6.21 4.65
N VAL A 170 17.17 -7.25 5.01
CA VAL A 170 17.27 -8.48 4.21
C VAL A 170 15.92 -9.21 4.14
N PHE A 171 15.23 -9.36 5.28
CA PHE A 171 13.92 -10.01 5.32
C PHE A 171 12.85 -9.22 4.57
N GLY A 172 12.87 -7.89 4.69
CA GLY A 172 12.03 -7.00 3.90
C GLY A 172 12.28 -7.16 2.40
N SER A 173 13.54 -7.26 1.98
CA SER A 173 13.90 -7.47 0.57
C SER A 173 13.38 -8.81 0.04
N ILE A 174 13.45 -9.88 0.83
CA ILE A 174 12.90 -11.19 0.44
C ILE A 174 11.37 -11.12 0.34
N ALA A 175 10.71 -10.51 1.33
CA ALA A 175 9.25 -10.35 1.32
C ALA A 175 8.77 -9.48 0.15
N GLY A 176 9.50 -8.41 -0.17
CA GLY A 176 9.18 -7.49 -1.26
C GLY A 176 9.46 -8.01 -2.66
N ALA A 177 10.32 -9.03 -2.80
CA ALA A 177 10.62 -9.68 -4.08
C ALA A 177 9.64 -10.81 -4.44
N ALA A 178 8.76 -11.20 -3.51
CA ALA A 178 7.83 -12.31 -3.72
C ALA A 178 6.60 -11.94 -4.57
N PRO A 179 5.94 -10.77 -4.39
CA PRO A 179 4.94 -10.25 -5.32
C PRO A 179 5.52 -9.91 -6.70
#